data_AF-A0A7J5XFX8-F1
#
_entry.id   AF-A0A7J5XFX8-F1
#
_cell.length_a   1.000
_cell.length_b   1.000
_cell.length_c   1.000
_cell.angle_alpha   90.00
_cell.angle_beta   90.00
_cell.angle_gamma   90.00
#
_symmetry.space_group_name_H-M   'P 1'
#
loop_
_entity.id
_entity.type
_entity.pdbx_description
1 polymer ?
#
loop_
_entity_poly.entity_id
_entity_poly.type
_entity_poly.pdbx_seq_one_letter_code
_entity_poly.pdbx_strand_id
1 'polypeptide(L)'
;MIKGEETVKHLKDLRTRAKVALGRKVNSVTKMVNTMLEEELMKEYGEVHKAGTKVTEANSEYLMKLILNADSDEDQVSEELRADVEKTDGETSQRLEEVSEVIKANLWSRHGERKVMFAVGEAEKVYEEAEATQIDLVSYESYEKQLNNLEILIKELKEVHSTWRGWAPATAKTDVEEIVRQLETRKNALKRQKEAEFNKARGAAELARTAAEDERAQFALVQLRQDQAQRSKLAEAQIAAEEARPEGKFRSIAVVNLVKPERFSSLARLCGVVTWVRRAAEKWLTRRGRAAGQAKWEARVLDKRKGKPVPLRGDLASGSLKIPKQRTKKNLLRHHHQSKVI
;
A
#
# COMPACT_ATOMS: atom_id res chain seq x y z
N MET A 1 -31.60 -29.28 -60.41
CA MET A 1 -31.15 -30.19 -59.34
C MET A 1 -29.65 -30.10 -58.99
N ILE A 2 -28.82 -29.28 -59.65
CA ILE A 2 -27.35 -29.27 -59.45
C ILE A 2 -26.86 -28.55 -58.18
N LYS A 3 -27.68 -27.67 -57.54
CA LYS A 3 -27.25 -26.88 -56.36
C LYS A 3 -27.17 -27.68 -55.04
N GLY A 4 -27.78 -28.86 -54.96
CA GLY A 4 -27.84 -29.67 -53.73
C GLY A 4 -26.58 -30.50 -53.46
N GLU A 5 -25.98 -31.08 -54.50
CA GLU A 5 -24.80 -31.95 -54.37
C GLU A 5 -23.52 -31.16 -54.06
N GLU A 6 -23.33 -29.99 -54.68
CA GLU A 6 -22.19 -29.11 -54.42
C GLU A 6 -22.16 -28.59 -52.97
N THR A 7 -23.34 -28.37 -52.37
CA THR A 7 -23.46 -27.92 -50.98
C THR A 7 -23.19 -29.03 -49.97
N VAL A 8 -23.65 -30.26 -50.22
CA VAL A 8 -23.36 -31.43 -49.36
C VAL A 8 -21.87 -31.78 -49.38
N LYS A 9 -21.24 -31.76 -50.56
CA LYS A 9 -19.78 -31.99 -50.68
C LYS A 9 -18.97 -30.96 -49.91
N HIS A 10 -19.34 -29.68 -50.01
CA HIS A 10 -18.70 -28.60 -49.26
C HIS A 10 -18.80 -28.80 -47.74
N LEU A 11 -19.97 -29.19 -47.22
CA LEU A 11 -20.18 -29.46 -45.79
C LEU A 11 -19.36 -30.65 -45.29
N LYS A 12 -19.23 -31.71 -46.10
CA LYS A 12 -18.35 -32.84 -45.81
C LYS A 12 -16.87 -32.42 -45.71
N ASP A 13 -16.42 -31.53 -46.61
CA ASP A 13 -15.07 -30.96 -46.56
C ASP A 13 -14.87 -30.05 -45.35
N LEU A 14 -15.91 -29.30 -44.93
CA LEU A 14 -15.88 -28.45 -43.74
C LEU A 14 -15.75 -29.29 -42.47
N ARG A 15 -16.57 -30.35 -42.34
CA ARG A 15 -16.48 -31.35 -41.27
C ARG A 15 -15.09 -31.96 -41.18
N THR A 16 -14.53 -32.40 -42.30
CA THR A 16 -13.18 -32.99 -42.35
C THR A 16 -12.11 -31.99 -41.89
N ARG A 17 -12.18 -30.74 -42.35
CA ARG A 17 -11.26 -29.67 -41.93
C ARG A 17 -11.37 -29.38 -40.43
N ALA A 18 -12.58 -29.36 -39.87
CA ALA A 18 -12.80 -29.16 -38.44
C ALA A 18 -12.17 -30.29 -37.61
N LYS A 19 -12.39 -31.56 -38.00
CA LYS A 19 -11.77 -32.74 -37.33
C LYS A 19 -10.24 -32.67 -37.36
N VAL A 20 -9.66 -32.32 -38.51
CA VAL A 20 -8.21 -32.18 -38.66
C VAL A 20 -7.68 -31.03 -37.81
N ALA A 21 -8.38 -29.89 -37.76
CA ALA A 21 -7.99 -28.75 -36.94
C ALA A 21 -7.98 -29.09 -35.45
N LEU A 22 -9.04 -29.75 -34.95
CA LEU A 22 -9.10 -30.25 -33.58
C LEU A 22 -7.95 -31.22 -33.29
N GLY A 23 -7.75 -32.23 -34.15
CA GLY A 23 -6.68 -33.22 -33.97
C GLY A 23 -5.29 -32.59 -33.93
N ARG A 24 -5.02 -31.60 -34.79
CA ARG A 24 -3.76 -30.83 -34.74
C ARG A 24 -3.61 -30.06 -33.44
N LYS A 25 -4.68 -29.42 -32.97
CA LYS A 25 -4.65 -28.61 -31.74
C LYS A 25 -4.41 -29.49 -30.51
N VAL A 26 -5.19 -30.56 -30.36
CA VAL A 26 -5.03 -31.57 -29.31
C VAL A 26 -3.59 -32.09 -29.27
N ASN A 27 -3.05 -32.53 -30.42
CA ASN A 27 -1.69 -33.07 -30.48
C ASN A 27 -0.62 -32.03 -30.13
N SER A 28 -0.83 -30.76 -30.49
CA SER A 28 0.07 -29.67 -30.13
C SER A 28 0.07 -29.43 -28.63
N VAL A 29 -1.11 -29.32 -28.02
CA VAL A 29 -1.25 -29.09 -26.58
C VAL A 29 -0.68 -30.25 -25.79
N THR A 30 -1.03 -31.49 -26.11
CA THR A 30 -0.52 -32.67 -25.39
C THR A 30 1.01 -32.75 -25.39
N LYS A 31 1.67 -32.32 -26.48
CA LYS A 31 3.14 -32.29 -26.56
C LYS A 31 3.78 -31.18 -25.74
N MET A 32 3.11 -30.04 -25.60
CA MET A 32 3.67 -28.82 -25.01
C MET A 32 3.12 -28.47 -23.63
N VAL A 33 2.14 -29.22 -23.12
CA VAL A 33 1.41 -28.92 -21.88
C VAL A 33 2.35 -28.70 -20.68
N ASN A 34 3.45 -29.46 -20.61
CA ASN A 34 4.42 -29.38 -19.52
C ASN A 34 5.37 -28.17 -19.61
N THR A 35 5.49 -27.55 -20.77
CA THR A 35 6.41 -26.41 -21.01
C THR A 35 5.68 -25.09 -21.10
N MET A 36 4.38 -25.10 -21.40
CA MET A 36 3.56 -23.89 -21.49
C MET A 36 3.44 -23.17 -20.15
N LEU A 37 3.30 -21.85 -20.23
CA LEU A 37 2.97 -20.97 -19.11
C LEU A 37 1.48 -21.03 -18.76
N GLU A 38 1.11 -20.48 -17.61
CA GLU A 38 -0.28 -20.46 -17.12
C GLU A 38 -1.25 -19.84 -18.13
N GLU A 39 -0.93 -18.64 -18.63
CA GLU A 39 -1.76 -17.91 -19.60
C GLU A 39 -1.89 -18.65 -20.94
N GLU A 40 -0.80 -19.29 -21.37
CA GLU A 40 -0.79 -20.11 -22.58
C GLU A 40 -1.70 -21.33 -22.41
N LEU A 41 -1.60 -22.05 -21.29
CA LEU A 41 -2.45 -23.20 -21.00
C LEU A 41 -3.93 -22.82 -20.95
N MET A 42 -4.28 -21.71 -20.30
CA MET A 42 -5.67 -21.23 -20.25
C MET A 42 -6.18 -20.84 -21.63
N LYS A 43 -5.36 -20.19 -22.45
CA LYS A 43 -5.70 -19.84 -23.83
C LYS A 43 -5.90 -21.10 -24.69
N GLU A 44 -4.97 -22.03 -24.61
CA GLU A 44 -4.97 -23.29 -25.35
C GLU A 44 -6.19 -24.15 -24.99
N TYR A 45 -6.57 -24.20 -23.70
CA TYR A 45 -7.82 -24.83 -23.26
C TYR A 45 -9.04 -24.25 -23.99
N GLY A 46 -9.15 -22.92 -24.03
CA GLY A 46 -10.23 -22.23 -24.75
C GLY A 46 -10.21 -22.49 -26.26
N GLU A 47 -9.02 -22.58 -26.87
CA GLU A 47 -8.90 -22.87 -28.30
C GLU A 47 -9.22 -24.32 -28.67
N VAL A 48 -8.86 -25.29 -27.80
CA VAL A 48 -9.25 -26.70 -27.96
C VAL A 48 -10.77 -26.84 -27.91
N HIS A 49 -11.44 -26.21 -26.95
CA HIS A 49 -12.90 -26.21 -26.87
C HIS A 49 -13.55 -25.56 -28.09
N LYS A 50 -13.06 -24.38 -28.53
CA LYS A 50 -13.57 -23.73 -29.75
C LYS A 50 -13.41 -24.62 -30.98
N ALA A 51 -12.30 -25.36 -31.10
CA ALA A 51 -12.10 -26.31 -32.20
C ALA A 51 -13.09 -27.48 -32.10
N GLY A 52 -13.37 -27.97 -30.89
CA GLY A 52 -14.40 -28.97 -30.60
C GLY A 52 -15.79 -28.52 -31.03
N THR A 53 -16.21 -27.33 -30.62
CA THR A 53 -17.52 -26.74 -30.99
C THR A 53 -17.68 -26.63 -32.51
N LYS A 54 -16.62 -26.28 -33.25
CA LYS A 54 -16.66 -26.26 -34.72
C LYS A 54 -16.89 -27.63 -35.34
N VAL A 55 -16.43 -28.72 -34.71
CA VAL A 55 -16.72 -30.08 -35.19
C VAL A 55 -18.20 -30.40 -34.98
N THR A 56 -18.75 -30.10 -33.82
CA THR A 56 -20.18 -30.34 -33.52
C THR A 56 -21.09 -29.47 -34.39
N GLU A 57 -20.71 -28.21 -34.64
CA GLU A 57 -21.43 -27.31 -35.58
C GLU A 57 -21.40 -27.87 -37.00
N ALA A 58 -20.22 -28.24 -37.51
CA ALA A 58 -20.07 -28.80 -38.86
C ALA A 58 -20.84 -30.12 -39.03
N ASN A 59 -20.87 -30.95 -37.98
CA ASN A 59 -21.67 -32.18 -37.93
C ASN A 59 -23.18 -31.87 -37.99
N SER A 60 -23.65 -30.90 -37.22
CA SER A 60 -25.06 -30.47 -37.18
C SER A 60 -25.52 -29.89 -38.51
N GLU A 61 -24.71 -29.02 -39.12
CA GLU A 61 -24.99 -28.43 -40.44
C GLU A 61 -25.04 -29.50 -41.54
N TYR A 62 -24.12 -30.46 -41.50
CA TYR A 62 -24.08 -31.58 -42.43
C TYR A 62 -25.34 -32.45 -42.32
N LEU A 63 -25.72 -32.86 -41.10
CA LEU A 63 -26.93 -33.65 -40.86
C LEU A 63 -28.20 -32.91 -41.30
N MET A 64 -28.32 -31.63 -40.93
CA MET A 64 -29.49 -30.82 -41.29
C MET A 64 -29.67 -30.74 -42.80
N LYS A 65 -28.57 -30.52 -43.55
CA LYS A 65 -28.64 -30.41 -45.00
C LYS A 65 -29.02 -31.73 -45.68
N LEU A 66 -28.58 -32.85 -45.13
CA LEU A 66 -28.92 -34.18 -45.64
C LEU A 66 -30.37 -34.53 -45.38
N ILE A 67 -30.88 -34.28 -44.17
CA ILE A 67 -32.30 -34.50 -43.83
C ILE A 67 -33.22 -33.68 -44.75
N LEU A 68 -32.84 -32.45 -45.09
CA LEU A 68 -33.60 -31.58 -45.99
C LEU A 68 -33.57 -32.03 -47.46
N ASN A 69 -32.60 -32.87 -47.84
CA ASN A 69 -32.42 -33.33 -49.21
C ASN A 69 -32.94 -34.76 -49.42
N ALA A 70 -33.48 -35.42 -48.38
CA ALA A 70 -33.85 -36.83 -48.43
C ALA A 70 -35.22 -37.09 -49.08
N ASP A 71 -35.21 -37.85 -50.19
CA ASP A 71 -36.40 -38.49 -50.77
C ASP A 71 -36.52 -39.95 -50.26
N SER A 72 -37.74 -40.48 -50.18
CA SER A 72 -38.19 -41.62 -49.34
C SER A 72 -37.45 -42.98 -49.40
N ASP A 73 -36.46 -43.19 -50.28
CA ASP A 73 -35.58 -44.38 -50.29
C ASP A 73 -34.25 -44.15 -49.53
N GLU A 74 -34.02 -42.93 -49.02
CA GLU A 74 -32.81 -42.53 -48.28
C GLU A 74 -32.80 -42.91 -46.78
N ASP A 75 -33.86 -43.53 -46.26
CA ASP A 75 -34.03 -43.77 -44.82
C ASP A 75 -32.90 -44.64 -44.21
N GLN A 76 -32.38 -45.61 -44.96
CA GLN A 76 -31.31 -46.50 -44.49
C GLN A 76 -29.91 -45.84 -44.57
N VAL A 77 -29.65 -45.05 -45.62
CA VAL A 77 -28.42 -44.23 -45.76
C VAL A 77 -28.41 -43.11 -44.71
N SER A 78 -29.58 -42.58 -44.38
CA SER A 78 -29.79 -41.58 -43.32
C SER A 78 -29.46 -42.15 -41.94
N GLU A 79 -29.78 -43.42 -41.66
CA GLU A 79 -29.45 -44.08 -40.39
C GLU A 79 -27.94 -44.34 -40.23
N GLU A 80 -27.28 -44.89 -41.25
CA GLU A 80 -25.82 -45.11 -41.22
C GLU A 80 -25.04 -43.79 -41.07
N LEU A 81 -25.49 -42.70 -41.69
CA LEU A 81 -24.85 -41.39 -41.57
C LEU A 81 -25.09 -40.72 -40.22
N ARG A 82 -26.29 -40.87 -39.65
CA ARG A 82 -26.59 -40.42 -38.29
C ARG A 82 -25.66 -41.12 -37.30
N ALA A 83 -25.47 -42.43 -37.46
CA ALA A 83 -24.53 -43.20 -36.64
C ALA A 83 -23.07 -42.71 -36.79
N ASP A 84 -22.61 -42.37 -38.00
CA ASP A 84 -21.26 -41.81 -38.22
C ASP A 84 -21.06 -40.43 -37.58
N VAL A 85 -22.09 -39.58 -37.61
CA VAL A 85 -22.06 -38.27 -36.97
C VAL A 85 -22.08 -38.42 -35.45
N GLU A 86 -22.99 -39.23 -34.91
CA GLU A 86 -23.06 -39.53 -33.48
C GLU A 86 -21.73 -40.12 -32.97
N LYS A 87 -21.14 -41.05 -33.73
CA LYS A 87 -19.80 -41.57 -33.45
C LYS A 87 -18.75 -40.46 -33.42
N THR A 88 -18.77 -39.55 -34.38
CA THR A 88 -17.81 -38.43 -34.43
C THR A 88 -18.01 -37.45 -33.28
N ASP A 89 -19.25 -37.19 -32.86
CA ASP A 89 -19.55 -36.34 -31.71
C ASP A 89 -19.09 -37.01 -30.41
N GLY A 90 -19.29 -38.33 -30.28
CA GLY A 90 -18.76 -39.14 -29.19
C GLY A 90 -17.24 -39.11 -29.12
N GLU A 91 -16.55 -39.40 -30.24
CA GLU A 91 -15.09 -39.34 -30.34
C GLU A 91 -14.54 -37.93 -30.03
N THR A 92 -15.25 -36.89 -30.48
CA THR A 92 -14.87 -35.50 -30.23
C THR A 92 -15.02 -35.16 -28.75
N SER A 93 -16.15 -35.51 -28.15
CA SER A 93 -16.43 -35.25 -26.72
C SER A 93 -15.43 -35.98 -25.83
N GLN A 94 -15.16 -37.25 -26.11
CA GLN A 94 -14.16 -38.03 -25.38
C GLN A 94 -12.77 -37.41 -25.48
N ARG A 95 -12.32 -37.03 -26.68
CA ARG A 95 -11.00 -36.40 -26.85
C ARG A 95 -10.90 -35.04 -26.17
N LEU A 96 -11.98 -34.26 -26.18
CA LEU A 96 -12.04 -32.99 -25.47
C LEU A 96 -11.92 -33.22 -23.96
N GLU A 97 -12.63 -34.20 -23.41
CA GLU A 97 -12.57 -34.55 -22.00
C GLU A 97 -11.15 -34.99 -21.60
N GLU A 98 -10.55 -35.93 -22.33
CA GLU A 98 -9.18 -36.42 -22.06
C GLU A 98 -8.16 -35.29 -22.02
N VAL A 99 -8.18 -34.40 -23.02
CA VAL A 99 -7.25 -33.26 -23.10
C VAL A 99 -7.57 -32.21 -22.04
N SER A 100 -8.84 -32.01 -21.73
CA SER A 100 -9.27 -31.09 -20.68
C SER A 100 -8.74 -31.52 -19.32
N GLU A 101 -8.83 -32.81 -19.00
CA GLU A 101 -8.30 -33.35 -17.75
C GLU A 101 -6.77 -33.22 -17.68
N VAL A 102 -6.05 -33.44 -18.79
CA VAL A 102 -4.60 -33.22 -18.84
C VAL A 102 -4.25 -31.75 -18.60
N ILE A 103 -4.95 -30.81 -19.24
CA ILE A 103 -4.71 -29.37 -19.06
C ILE A 103 -5.06 -28.93 -17.63
N LYS A 104 -6.22 -29.33 -17.10
CA LYS A 104 -6.65 -29.02 -15.73
C LYS A 104 -5.66 -29.56 -14.70
N ALA A 105 -5.23 -30.81 -14.82
CA ALA A 105 -4.25 -31.41 -13.94
C ALA A 105 -2.91 -30.63 -13.96
N ASN A 106 -2.48 -30.18 -15.13
CA ASN A 106 -1.25 -29.38 -15.26
C ASN A 106 -1.39 -27.99 -14.64
N LEU A 107 -2.50 -27.30 -14.94
CA LEU A 107 -2.83 -25.98 -14.38
C LEU A 107 -2.92 -26.02 -12.86
N TRP A 108 -3.59 -27.04 -12.31
CA TRP A 108 -3.72 -27.21 -10.87
C TRP A 108 -2.38 -27.50 -10.20
N SER A 109 -1.68 -28.56 -10.60
CA SER A 109 -0.44 -28.99 -9.94
C SER A 109 0.69 -27.97 -10.02
N ARG A 110 0.79 -27.20 -11.11
CA ARG A 110 1.87 -26.21 -11.29
C ARG A 110 1.52 -24.83 -10.74
N HIS A 111 0.25 -24.43 -10.76
CA HIS A 111 -0.15 -23.05 -10.48
C HIS A 111 -1.21 -22.99 -9.39
N GLY A 112 -2.34 -23.66 -9.60
CA GLY A 112 -3.51 -23.56 -8.72
C GLY A 112 -3.24 -23.99 -7.29
N GLU A 113 -2.65 -25.17 -7.09
CA GLU A 113 -2.36 -25.73 -5.77
C GLU A 113 -1.50 -24.78 -4.95
N ARG A 114 -0.39 -24.28 -5.51
CA ARG A 114 0.49 -23.35 -4.80
C ARG A 114 -0.19 -22.03 -4.45
N LYS A 115 -0.96 -21.44 -5.38
CA LYS A 115 -1.66 -20.17 -5.13
C LYS A 115 -2.71 -20.32 -4.02
N VAL A 116 -3.49 -21.40 -4.05
CA VAL A 116 -4.51 -21.69 -3.04
C VAL A 116 -3.86 -21.98 -1.69
N MET A 117 -2.86 -22.87 -1.64
CA MET A 117 -2.19 -23.23 -0.38
C MET A 117 -1.41 -22.05 0.22
N PHE A 118 -0.88 -21.15 -0.61
CA PHE A 118 -0.27 -19.91 -0.14
C PHE A 118 -1.30 -19.01 0.55
N ALA A 119 -2.46 -18.77 -0.08
CA ALA A 119 -3.54 -17.98 0.51
C ALA A 119 -4.08 -18.60 1.80
N VAL A 120 -4.20 -19.95 1.85
CA VAL A 120 -4.53 -20.68 3.09
C VAL A 120 -3.49 -20.40 4.17
N GLY A 121 -2.21 -20.58 3.85
CA GLY A 121 -1.11 -20.39 4.80
C GLY A 121 -1.02 -18.96 5.34
N GLU A 122 -1.26 -17.93 4.52
CA GLU A 122 -1.31 -16.55 4.99
C GLU A 122 -2.48 -16.30 5.95
N ALA A 123 -3.67 -16.82 5.62
CA ALA A 123 -4.84 -16.71 6.50
C ALA A 123 -4.62 -17.47 7.82
N GLU A 124 -4.06 -18.68 7.78
CA GLU A 124 -3.75 -19.47 8.97
C GLU A 124 -2.71 -18.79 9.85
N LYS A 125 -1.65 -18.25 9.25
CA LYS A 125 -0.62 -17.52 9.99
C LYS A 125 -1.21 -16.31 10.74
N VAL A 126 -2.04 -15.50 10.08
CA VAL A 126 -2.66 -14.34 10.75
C VAL A 126 -3.66 -14.78 11.81
N TYR A 127 -4.35 -15.90 11.63
CA TYR A 127 -5.19 -16.49 12.67
C TYR A 127 -4.37 -16.89 13.90
N GLU A 128 -3.26 -17.62 13.73
CA GLU A 128 -2.37 -18.01 14.82
C GLU A 128 -1.79 -16.79 15.55
N GLU A 129 -1.38 -15.75 14.80
CA GLU A 129 -0.91 -14.50 15.38
C GLU A 129 -2.01 -13.80 16.19
N ALA A 130 -3.24 -13.74 15.68
CA ALA A 130 -4.38 -13.14 16.38
C ALA A 130 -4.79 -13.95 17.63
N GLU A 131 -4.68 -15.27 17.57
CA GLU A 131 -4.92 -16.17 18.70
C GLU A 131 -3.85 -16.01 19.79
N ALA A 132 -2.58 -15.88 19.41
CA ALA A 132 -1.47 -15.69 20.34
C ALA A 132 -1.44 -14.29 20.99
N THR A 133 -1.99 -13.26 20.32
CA THR A 133 -2.01 -11.89 20.86
C THR A 133 -2.82 -11.81 22.14
N GLN A 134 -2.15 -11.50 23.26
CA GLN A 134 -2.80 -11.11 24.51
C GLN A 134 -3.36 -9.69 24.35
N ILE A 135 -4.57 -9.46 24.85
CA ILE A 135 -5.24 -8.15 24.72
C ILE A 135 -5.02 -7.33 25.99
N ASP A 136 -4.29 -6.24 25.84
CA ASP A 136 -4.08 -5.23 26.89
C ASP A 136 -4.25 -3.81 26.32
N LEU A 137 -4.01 -2.81 27.16
CA LEU A 137 -4.11 -1.38 26.82
C LEU A 137 -3.24 -0.94 25.64
N VAL A 138 -2.16 -1.66 25.35
CA VAL A 138 -1.18 -1.34 24.30
C VAL A 138 -1.42 -2.18 23.05
N SER A 139 -1.83 -3.44 23.21
CA SER A 139 -1.91 -4.42 22.13
C SER A 139 -3.30 -4.54 21.49
N TYR A 140 -4.36 -3.98 22.09
CA TYR A 140 -5.73 -4.13 21.56
C TYR A 140 -5.89 -3.65 20.12
N GLU A 141 -5.21 -2.57 19.71
CA GLU A 141 -5.24 -2.08 18.33
C GLU A 141 -4.53 -3.06 17.36
N SER A 142 -3.51 -3.77 17.83
CA SER A 142 -2.83 -4.80 17.04
C SER A 142 -3.75 -5.99 16.81
N TYR A 143 -4.47 -6.44 17.85
CA TYR A 143 -5.46 -7.50 17.73
C TYR A 143 -6.59 -7.12 16.75
N GLU A 144 -7.13 -5.90 16.85
CA GLU A 144 -8.16 -5.41 15.92
C GLU A 144 -7.67 -5.40 14.47
N LYS A 145 -6.44 -4.94 14.23
CA LYS A 145 -5.81 -4.96 12.90
C LYS A 145 -5.65 -6.39 12.38
N GLN A 146 -5.19 -7.32 13.22
CA GLN A 146 -5.04 -8.73 12.83
C GLN A 146 -6.38 -9.38 12.48
N LEU A 147 -7.44 -9.14 13.26
CA LEU A 147 -8.79 -9.64 12.94
C LEU A 147 -9.30 -9.08 11.60
N ASN A 148 -9.12 -7.78 11.35
CA ASN A 148 -9.52 -7.17 10.09
C ASN A 148 -8.70 -7.74 8.91
N ASN A 149 -7.41 -7.95 9.11
CA ASN A 149 -6.54 -8.55 8.09
C ASN A 149 -6.95 -9.99 7.79
N LEU A 150 -7.29 -10.78 8.81
CA LEU A 150 -7.81 -12.14 8.65
C LEU A 150 -9.13 -12.17 7.86
N GLU A 151 -10.02 -11.19 8.06
CA GLU A 151 -11.24 -11.07 7.26
C GLU A 151 -10.96 -10.79 5.78
N ILE A 152 -9.95 -9.98 5.49
CA ILE A 152 -9.50 -9.69 4.12
C ILE A 152 -8.91 -10.96 3.50
N LEU A 153 -7.98 -11.63 4.18
CA LEU A 153 -7.32 -12.85 3.69
C LEU A 153 -8.31 -14.00 3.44
N ILE A 154 -9.34 -14.16 4.28
CA ILE A 154 -10.39 -15.16 4.04
C ILE A 154 -11.19 -14.83 2.77
N LYS A 155 -11.45 -13.54 2.48
CA LYS A 155 -12.11 -13.14 1.23
C LYS A 155 -11.21 -13.39 0.02
N GLU A 156 -9.95 -13.02 0.10
CA GLU A 156 -8.97 -13.27 -0.96
C GLU A 156 -8.81 -14.77 -1.22
N LEU A 157 -8.74 -15.60 -0.17
CA LEU A 157 -8.73 -17.06 -0.30
C LEU A 157 -9.97 -17.58 -1.03
N LYS A 158 -11.17 -17.05 -0.74
CA LYS A 158 -12.40 -17.42 -1.45
C LYS A 158 -12.35 -17.03 -2.92
N GLU A 159 -11.80 -15.86 -3.25
CA GLU A 159 -11.64 -15.42 -4.64
C GLU A 159 -10.63 -16.28 -5.41
N VAL A 160 -9.48 -16.58 -4.78
CA VAL A 160 -8.47 -17.47 -5.34
C VAL A 160 -9.06 -18.87 -5.53
N HIS A 161 -9.75 -19.42 -4.53
CA HIS A 161 -10.41 -20.71 -4.64
C HIS A 161 -11.45 -20.73 -5.77
N SER A 162 -12.31 -19.71 -5.86
CA SER A 162 -13.31 -19.59 -6.95
C SER A 162 -12.65 -19.62 -8.34
N THR A 163 -11.58 -18.84 -8.51
CA THR A 163 -10.78 -18.81 -9.74
C THR A 163 -10.23 -20.20 -10.10
N TRP A 164 -9.75 -20.93 -9.09
CA TRP A 164 -9.09 -22.22 -9.30
C TRP A 164 -10.03 -23.44 -9.24
N ARG A 165 -11.28 -23.25 -8.81
CA ARG A 165 -12.27 -24.31 -8.61
C ARG A 165 -12.51 -25.10 -9.88
N GLY A 166 -12.59 -24.46 -11.05
CA GLY A 166 -12.80 -25.17 -12.33
C GLY A 166 -11.67 -26.13 -12.72
N TRP A 167 -10.46 -25.90 -12.20
CA TRP A 167 -9.23 -26.61 -12.57
C TRP A 167 -8.81 -27.65 -11.52
N ALA A 168 -9.31 -27.53 -10.29
CA ALA A 168 -8.97 -28.39 -9.18
C ALA A 168 -9.60 -29.80 -9.30
N PRO A 169 -8.89 -30.86 -8.86
CA PRO A 169 -9.48 -32.19 -8.69
C PRO A 169 -10.58 -32.16 -7.63
N ALA A 170 -11.49 -33.14 -7.69
CA ALA A 170 -12.66 -33.21 -6.81
C ALA A 170 -12.30 -33.17 -5.31
N THR A 171 -11.23 -33.86 -4.92
CA THR A 171 -10.73 -33.89 -3.54
C THR A 171 -10.25 -32.51 -3.07
N ALA A 172 -9.42 -31.85 -3.87
CA ALA A 172 -8.91 -30.53 -3.51
C ALA A 172 -10.01 -29.46 -3.43
N LYS A 173 -11.09 -29.60 -4.22
CA LYS A 173 -12.26 -28.71 -4.10
C LYS A 173 -12.88 -28.81 -2.72
N THR A 174 -13.19 -30.03 -2.28
CA THR A 174 -13.82 -30.27 -0.99
C THR A 174 -12.91 -29.89 0.18
N ASP A 175 -11.61 -30.17 0.06
CA ASP A 175 -10.64 -29.88 1.12
C ASP A 175 -10.51 -28.37 1.34
N VAL A 176 -10.40 -27.58 0.26
CA VAL A 176 -10.28 -26.12 0.38
C VAL A 176 -11.60 -25.49 0.84
N GLU A 177 -12.75 -25.98 0.37
CA GLU A 177 -14.07 -25.53 0.86
C GLU A 177 -14.21 -25.76 2.38
N GLU A 178 -13.75 -26.91 2.85
CA GLU A 178 -13.74 -27.24 4.28
C GLU A 178 -12.76 -26.36 5.07
N ILE A 179 -11.55 -26.13 4.57
CA ILE A 179 -10.57 -25.22 5.20
C ILE A 179 -11.14 -23.80 5.35
N VAL A 180 -11.76 -23.26 4.28
CA VAL A 180 -12.41 -21.95 4.32
C VAL A 180 -13.50 -21.91 5.39
N ARG A 181 -14.37 -22.93 5.44
CA ARG A 181 -15.44 -23.05 6.43
C ARG A 181 -14.87 -23.10 7.86
N GLN A 182 -13.79 -23.86 8.06
CA GLN A 182 -13.11 -23.96 9.35
C GLN A 182 -12.49 -22.63 9.77
N LEU A 183 -11.79 -21.94 8.87
CA LEU A 183 -11.20 -20.62 9.14
C LEU A 183 -12.27 -19.60 9.54
N GLU A 184 -13.41 -19.57 8.85
CA GLU A 184 -14.51 -18.66 9.22
C GLU A 184 -15.09 -18.97 10.59
N THR A 185 -15.29 -20.26 10.88
CA THR A 185 -15.79 -20.72 12.17
C THR A 185 -14.82 -20.35 13.30
N ARG A 186 -13.53 -20.66 13.09
CA ARG A 186 -12.45 -20.35 14.04
C ARG A 186 -12.29 -18.84 14.25
N LYS A 187 -12.32 -18.03 13.19
CA LYS A 187 -12.27 -16.56 13.28
C LYS A 187 -13.43 -16.01 14.13
N ASN A 188 -14.65 -16.48 13.88
CA ASN A 188 -15.83 -16.03 14.61
C ASN A 188 -15.78 -16.47 16.09
N ALA A 189 -15.27 -17.67 16.36
CA ALA A 189 -15.04 -18.15 17.73
C ALA A 189 -14.00 -17.30 18.46
N LEU A 190 -12.86 -17.01 17.82
CA LEU A 190 -11.80 -16.16 18.37
C LEU A 190 -12.34 -14.77 18.72
N LYS A 191 -13.10 -14.16 17.80
CA LYS A 191 -13.75 -12.86 18.03
C LYS A 191 -14.62 -12.89 19.28
N ARG A 192 -15.48 -13.90 19.44
CA ARG A 192 -16.37 -14.06 20.60
C ARG A 192 -15.60 -14.29 21.90
N GLN A 193 -14.59 -15.16 21.87
CA GLN A 193 -13.78 -15.50 23.04
C GLN A 193 -13.08 -14.28 23.63
N LYS A 194 -12.56 -13.41 22.76
CA LYS A 194 -11.75 -12.25 23.15
C LYS A 194 -12.52 -10.93 23.20
N GLU A 195 -13.82 -10.93 22.93
CA GLU A 195 -14.65 -9.73 22.83
C GLU A 195 -14.71 -8.93 24.14
N ALA A 196 -14.87 -9.61 25.27
CA ALA A 196 -14.94 -8.95 26.58
C ALA A 196 -13.62 -8.26 26.95
N GLU A 197 -12.49 -8.93 26.73
CA GLU A 197 -11.14 -8.39 26.99
C GLU A 197 -10.86 -7.20 26.07
N PHE A 198 -11.21 -7.32 24.78
CA PHE A 198 -11.11 -6.25 23.81
C PHE A 198 -11.89 -5.00 24.22
N ASN A 199 -13.18 -5.15 24.55
CA ASN A 199 -14.03 -4.04 24.93
C ASN A 199 -13.52 -3.37 26.23
N LYS A 200 -13.01 -4.15 27.18
CA LYS A 200 -12.39 -3.63 28.41
C LYS A 200 -11.12 -2.83 28.12
N ALA A 201 -10.21 -3.38 27.31
CA ALA A 201 -8.97 -2.71 26.94
C ALA A 201 -9.23 -1.41 26.16
N ARG A 202 -10.15 -1.48 25.19
CA ARG A 202 -10.59 -0.32 24.40
C ARG A 202 -11.20 0.77 25.28
N GLY A 203 -12.15 0.43 26.16
CA GLY A 203 -12.76 1.41 27.06
C GLY A 203 -11.76 2.04 28.02
N ALA A 204 -10.81 1.26 28.55
CA ALA A 204 -9.75 1.77 29.41
C ALA A 204 -8.78 2.69 28.64
N ALA A 205 -8.48 2.39 27.38
CA ALA A 205 -7.67 3.23 26.51
C ALA A 205 -8.38 4.56 26.18
N GLU A 206 -9.69 4.53 25.93
CA GLU A 206 -10.51 5.74 25.72
C GLU A 206 -10.53 6.63 26.97
N LEU A 207 -10.74 6.05 28.17
CA LEU A 207 -10.66 6.79 29.43
C LEU A 207 -9.27 7.39 29.68
N ALA A 208 -8.20 6.67 29.35
CA ALA A 208 -6.85 7.18 29.46
C ALA A 208 -6.58 8.33 28.49
N ARG A 209 -7.16 8.29 27.28
CA ARG A 209 -7.09 9.39 26.29
C ARG A 209 -7.81 10.63 26.81
N THR A 210 -9.03 10.49 27.33
CA THR A 210 -9.78 11.64 27.87
C THR A 210 -9.09 12.24 29.10
N ALA A 211 -8.56 11.41 30.00
CA ALA A 211 -7.82 11.90 31.15
C ALA A 211 -6.54 12.66 30.74
N ALA A 212 -5.80 12.15 29.74
CA ALA A 212 -4.62 12.83 29.21
C ALA A 212 -4.97 14.16 28.50
N GLU A 213 -6.13 14.23 27.84
CA GLU A 213 -6.64 15.47 27.24
C GLU A 213 -7.05 16.48 28.31
N ASP A 214 -7.70 16.04 29.39
CA ASP A 214 -8.05 16.90 30.53
C ASP A 214 -6.80 17.43 31.23
N GLU A 215 -5.79 16.60 31.47
CA GLU A 215 -4.51 17.04 32.04
C GLU A 215 -3.81 18.07 31.14
N ARG A 216 -3.80 17.83 29.82
CA ARG A 216 -3.26 18.79 28.85
C ARG A 216 -4.04 20.11 28.86
N ALA A 217 -5.37 20.06 28.97
CA ALA A 217 -6.21 21.25 29.05
C ALA A 217 -5.97 22.02 30.36
N GLN A 218 -5.85 21.33 31.48
CA GLN A 218 -5.50 21.93 32.77
C GLN A 218 -4.12 22.60 32.73
N PHE A 219 -3.13 21.92 32.15
CA PHE A 219 -1.79 22.47 31.99
C PHE A 219 -1.81 23.73 31.09
N ALA A 220 -2.55 23.68 29.98
CA ALA A 220 -2.72 24.83 29.09
C ALA A 220 -3.39 26.04 29.80
N LEU A 221 -4.39 25.80 30.66
CA LEU A 221 -5.03 26.84 31.47
C LEU A 221 -4.06 27.46 32.50
N VAL A 222 -3.22 26.64 33.13
CA VAL A 222 -2.19 27.13 34.06
C VAL A 222 -1.18 28.01 33.33
N GLN A 223 -0.71 27.59 32.15
CA GLN A 223 0.18 28.41 31.33
C GLN A 223 -0.49 29.73 30.92
N LEU A 224 -1.74 29.70 30.46
CA LEU A 224 -2.47 30.92 30.10
C LEU A 224 -2.57 31.91 31.26
N ARG A 225 -2.84 31.44 32.48
CA ARG A 225 -2.87 32.28 33.69
C ARG A 225 -1.49 32.87 34.01
N GLN A 226 -0.43 32.09 33.86
CA GLN A 226 0.95 32.59 34.05
C GLN A 226 1.29 33.68 33.03
N ASP A 227 0.95 33.47 31.76
CA ASP A 227 1.15 34.45 30.69
C ASP A 227 0.36 35.74 30.95
N GLN A 228 -0.91 35.63 31.37
CA GLN A 228 -1.72 36.78 31.77
C GLN A 228 -1.09 37.53 32.95
N ALA A 229 -0.65 36.81 33.99
CA ALA A 229 0.01 37.43 35.15
C ALA A 229 1.34 38.12 34.78
N GLN A 230 2.12 37.55 33.88
CA GLN A 230 3.32 38.20 33.35
C GLN A 230 2.98 39.45 32.55
N ARG A 231 1.95 39.40 31.71
CA ARG A 231 1.47 40.58 30.97
C ARG A 231 0.97 41.68 31.90
N SER A 232 0.22 41.34 32.95
CA SER A 232 -0.22 42.32 33.95
C SER A 232 0.97 42.94 34.68
N LYS A 233 1.95 42.14 35.11
CA LYS A 233 3.19 42.67 35.72
C LYS A 233 3.98 43.58 34.79
N LEU A 234 4.05 43.24 33.49
CA LEU A 234 4.69 44.08 32.49
C LEU A 234 3.91 45.39 32.27
N ALA A 235 2.57 45.33 32.26
CA ALA A 235 1.72 46.51 32.13
C ALA A 235 1.83 47.42 33.37
N GLU A 236 1.80 46.86 34.59
CA GLU A 236 2.03 47.59 35.84
C GLU A 236 3.42 48.22 35.87
N ALA A 237 4.46 47.50 35.43
CA ALA A 237 5.81 48.04 35.33
C ALA A 237 5.91 49.18 34.30
N GLN A 238 5.16 49.10 33.19
CA GLN A 238 5.08 50.18 32.20
C GLN A 238 4.35 51.40 32.76
N ILE A 239 3.24 51.22 33.47
CA ILE A 239 2.50 52.31 34.13
C ILE A 239 3.38 52.97 35.19
N ALA A 240 4.01 52.19 36.06
CA ALA A 240 4.92 52.70 37.09
C ALA A 240 6.15 53.41 36.49
N ALA A 241 6.66 52.95 35.34
CA ALA A 241 7.73 53.64 34.62
C ALA A 241 7.28 54.98 34.00
N GLU A 242 6.02 55.08 33.57
CA GLU A 242 5.44 56.33 33.08
C GLU A 242 5.12 57.31 34.22
N GLU A 243 4.68 56.82 35.39
CA GLU A 243 4.44 57.64 36.60
C GLU A 243 5.73 58.07 37.32
N ALA A 244 6.76 57.22 37.34
CA ALA A 244 8.09 57.57 37.88
C ALA A 244 8.89 58.47 36.94
N ARG A 245 8.33 58.84 35.79
CA ARG A 245 8.91 59.82 34.90
C ARG A 245 8.85 61.17 35.61
N PRO A 246 9.99 61.79 35.96
CA PRO A 246 9.95 63.08 36.65
C PRO A 246 9.16 64.07 35.79
N GLU A 247 8.23 64.80 36.40
CA GLU A 247 7.64 66.03 35.86
C GLU A 247 8.72 67.11 35.75
N GLY A 248 9.72 66.83 34.92
CA GLY A 248 10.88 67.63 34.63
C GLY A 248 10.84 67.94 33.16
N LYS A 249 10.18 69.06 32.85
CA LYS A 249 10.50 69.99 31.76
C LYS A 249 11.52 69.48 30.71
N PHE A 250 11.06 69.51 29.46
CA PHE A 250 11.81 69.38 28.20
C PHE A 250 12.13 67.95 27.77
N ARG A 251 11.51 67.47 26.67
CA ARG A 251 12.28 67.28 25.42
C ARG A 251 11.49 67.20 24.10
N SER A 252 10.20 67.58 24.04
CA SER A 252 9.50 67.67 22.74
C SER A 252 9.42 69.10 22.17
N ILE A 253 9.33 70.13 23.02
CA ILE A 253 9.11 71.51 22.52
C ILE A 253 10.39 72.16 21.99
N ALA A 254 11.58 71.86 22.54
CA ALA A 254 12.83 72.47 22.08
C ALA A 254 13.23 72.00 20.66
N VAL A 255 12.95 70.74 20.30
CA VAL A 255 13.23 70.22 18.95
C VAL A 255 12.22 70.77 17.93
N VAL A 256 10.95 70.94 18.33
CA VAL A 256 9.92 71.54 17.48
C VAL A 256 10.17 73.04 17.27
N ASN A 257 10.66 73.79 18.27
CA ASN A 257 10.98 75.22 18.11
C ASN A 257 12.28 75.50 17.33
N LEU A 258 13.19 74.52 17.23
CA LEU A 258 14.37 74.60 16.36
C LEU A 258 14.02 74.39 14.88
N VAL A 259 12.87 73.79 14.61
CA VAL A 259 12.37 73.51 13.27
C VAL A 259 11.11 74.35 13.03
N LYS A 260 11.27 75.58 12.52
CA LYS A 260 10.13 76.40 12.06
C LYS A 260 9.42 75.67 10.91
N PRO A 261 8.25 75.04 11.12
CA PRO A 261 7.63 74.16 10.12
C PRO A 261 7.22 74.94 8.87
N GLU A 262 6.88 76.21 9.05
CA GLU A 262 6.49 77.17 8.00
C GLU A 262 7.57 77.39 6.92
N ARG A 263 8.84 77.05 7.21
CA ARG A 263 9.95 77.18 6.24
C ARG A 263 10.11 75.96 5.33
N PHE A 264 9.35 74.90 5.55
CA PHE A 264 9.44 73.67 4.76
C PHE A 264 8.12 73.39 4.06
N SER A 265 8.12 73.51 2.73
CA SER A 265 6.92 73.31 1.90
C SER A 265 6.41 71.85 1.85
N SER A 266 7.16 70.88 2.41
CA SER A 266 6.70 69.50 2.59
C SER A 266 7.45 68.77 3.71
N LEU A 267 6.75 67.89 4.42
CA LEU A 267 7.28 67.03 5.50
C LEU A 267 8.46 66.16 5.02
N ALA A 268 8.44 65.74 3.74
CA ALA A 268 9.48 64.93 3.13
C ALA A 268 10.84 65.68 3.07
N ARG A 269 10.83 66.99 2.79
CA ARG A 269 12.06 67.81 2.81
C ARG A 269 12.63 67.93 4.21
N LEU A 270 11.77 68.05 5.23
CA LEU A 270 12.20 68.10 6.61
C LEU A 270 12.89 66.79 7.04
N CYS A 271 12.26 65.65 6.78
CA CYS A 271 12.84 64.34 7.05
C CYS A 271 14.17 64.13 6.28
N GLY A 272 14.26 64.63 5.04
CA GLY A 272 15.48 64.64 4.25
C GLY A 272 16.63 65.44 4.89
N VAL A 273 16.34 66.64 5.41
CA VAL A 273 17.35 67.47 6.08
C VAL A 273 17.79 66.83 7.40
N VAL A 274 16.88 66.30 8.20
CA VAL A 274 17.21 65.63 9.47
C VAL A 274 18.09 64.40 9.24
N THR A 275 17.75 63.58 8.24
CA THR A 275 18.56 62.40 7.88
C THR A 275 19.93 62.80 7.33
N TRP A 276 20.02 63.88 6.56
CA TRP A 276 21.29 64.42 6.09
C TRP A 276 22.17 64.94 7.23
N VAL A 277 21.61 65.73 8.15
CA VAL A 277 22.32 66.26 9.34
C VAL A 277 22.82 65.11 10.22
N ARG A 278 22.01 64.07 10.42
CA ARG A 278 22.41 62.86 11.15
C ARG A 278 23.61 62.18 10.48
N ARG A 279 23.55 61.95 9.16
CA ARG A 279 24.67 61.35 8.41
C ARG A 279 25.94 62.22 8.45
N ALA A 280 25.79 63.54 8.40
CA ALA A 280 26.91 64.47 8.51
C ALA A 280 27.55 64.43 9.91
N ALA A 281 26.74 64.38 10.96
CA ALA A 281 27.20 64.24 12.34
C ALA A 281 27.89 62.88 12.59
N GLU A 282 27.31 61.78 12.10
CA GLU A 282 27.92 60.45 12.16
C GLU A 282 29.27 60.44 11.44
N LYS A 283 29.35 60.99 10.21
CA LYS A 283 30.62 61.14 9.47
C LYS A 283 31.64 62.00 10.23
N TRP A 284 31.22 63.12 10.82
CA TRP A 284 32.09 64.00 11.58
C TRP A 284 32.64 63.31 12.85
N LEU A 285 31.79 62.56 13.56
CA LEU A 285 32.18 61.79 14.74
C LEU A 285 33.16 60.67 14.38
N THR A 286 32.92 59.93 13.29
CA THR A 286 33.86 58.91 12.81
C THR A 286 35.21 59.49 12.36
N ARG A 287 35.25 60.69 11.76
CA ARG A 287 36.49 61.36 11.35
C ARG A 287 37.31 61.89 12.53
N ARG A 288 36.70 62.14 13.69
CA ARG A 288 37.39 62.66 14.89
C ARG A 288 38.03 61.58 15.76
N GLY A 289 38.08 60.32 15.30
CA GLY A 289 38.75 59.23 16.00
C GLY A 289 38.16 58.89 17.37
N ARG A 290 36.99 59.44 17.74
CA ARG A 290 36.23 58.96 18.89
C ARG A 290 35.48 57.72 18.44
N ALA A 291 36.11 56.57 18.64
CA ALA A 291 35.39 55.32 18.83
C ALA A 291 34.16 55.57 19.70
N ALA A 292 33.04 54.97 19.32
CA ALA A 292 31.77 55.01 20.02
C ALA A 292 31.93 54.46 21.44
N GLY A 293 32.44 55.28 22.36
CA GLY A 293 32.23 55.09 23.77
C GLY A 293 30.75 55.29 24.01
N GLN A 294 30.07 54.23 24.45
CA GLN A 294 28.68 54.25 24.87
C GLN A 294 28.36 55.55 25.60
N ALA A 295 27.36 56.25 25.11
CA ALA A 295 26.89 57.46 25.75
C ALA A 295 26.44 57.12 27.18
N LYS A 296 26.90 57.92 28.15
CA LYS A 296 26.73 57.76 29.61
C LYS A 296 25.28 57.61 30.13
N TRP A 297 24.27 57.63 29.26
CA TRP A 297 22.86 57.51 29.65
C TRP A 297 22.33 56.06 29.68
N GLU A 298 23.08 55.06 29.21
CA GLU A 298 22.66 53.64 29.27
C GLU A 298 23.22 52.85 30.48
N ALA A 299 23.80 53.51 31.48
CA ALA A 299 24.44 52.81 32.59
C ALA A 299 23.80 53.13 33.96
N ARG A 300 22.59 52.63 34.20
CA ARG A 300 22.10 52.19 35.52
C ARG A 300 20.92 51.23 35.34
N VAL A 301 21.19 49.92 35.36
CA VAL A 301 20.62 48.90 36.26
C VAL A 301 21.37 47.62 35.90
N LEU A 302 22.21 47.14 36.82
CA LEU A 302 22.40 45.72 37.17
C LEU A 302 23.71 45.56 37.95
N ASP A 303 23.55 45.34 39.25
CA ASP A 303 24.50 44.76 40.20
C ASP A 303 23.55 44.06 41.21
N LYS A 304 23.64 42.83 41.69
CA LYS A 304 24.61 41.73 41.66
C LYS A 304 23.82 40.46 41.98
N ARG A 305 23.98 39.36 41.23
CA ARG A 305 24.12 38.03 41.84
C ARG A 305 25.14 37.23 41.08
N LYS A 306 26.13 36.78 41.84
CA LYS A 306 27.33 36.08 41.42
C LYS A 306 26.98 34.66 40.98
N GLY A 307 27.51 34.26 39.83
CA GLY A 307 27.67 32.88 39.39
C GLY A 307 28.78 32.88 38.34
N LYS A 308 29.98 32.45 38.73
CA LYS A 308 31.19 32.42 37.88
C LYS A 308 30.94 31.61 36.59
N PRO A 309 31.47 32.04 35.45
CA PRO A 309 32.01 31.12 34.45
C PRO A 309 33.54 31.22 34.41
N VAL A 310 34.18 30.06 34.49
CA VAL A 310 35.61 29.83 34.21
C VAL A 310 35.77 29.68 32.68
N PRO A 311 36.91 30.09 32.08
CA PRO A 311 36.97 30.54 30.69
C PRO A 311 37.09 29.41 29.65
N LEU A 312 36.76 29.80 28.43
CA LEU A 312 36.92 29.03 27.19
C LEU A 312 38.39 28.96 26.72
N ARG A 313 38.73 27.79 26.15
CA ARG A 313 39.58 27.52 24.97
C ARG A 313 41.12 27.56 25.05
N GLY A 314 41.68 26.62 24.30
CA GLY A 314 43.09 26.50 23.89
C GLY A 314 43.49 25.02 23.85
N ASP A 315 43.03 24.25 22.87
CA ASP A 315 43.76 23.88 21.65
C ASP A 315 44.62 22.62 21.83
N LEU A 316 44.44 21.66 20.91
CA LEU A 316 45.45 20.82 20.23
C LEU A 316 44.94 19.40 19.94
N ALA A 317 45.46 18.86 18.84
CA ALA A 317 45.41 17.48 18.38
C ALA A 317 44.17 17.02 17.60
N SER A 318 44.20 17.35 16.31
CA SER A 318 44.10 16.40 15.20
C SER A 318 44.26 14.91 15.60
N GLY A 319 43.21 14.13 15.41
CA GLY A 319 43.19 12.68 15.62
C GLY A 319 42.18 12.00 14.71
N SER A 320 42.52 11.92 13.42
CA SER A 320 41.80 11.13 12.42
C SER A 320 41.91 9.64 12.76
N LEU A 321 40.89 9.08 13.41
CA LEU A 321 40.80 7.65 13.68
C LEU A 321 39.92 6.98 12.62
N LYS A 322 40.64 6.36 11.68
CA LYS A 322 40.15 5.45 10.65
C LYS A 322 39.38 4.31 11.30
N ILE A 323 38.14 4.10 10.86
CA ILE A 323 37.41 2.85 11.05
C ILE A 323 38.09 1.78 10.18
N PRO A 324 38.62 0.68 10.74
CA PRO A 324 39.22 -0.37 9.94
C PRO A 324 38.13 -1.25 9.31
N LYS A 325 38.18 -1.33 7.98
CA LYS A 325 37.54 -2.37 7.17
C LYS A 325 38.06 -3.74 7.62
N GLN A 326 37.22 -4.56 8.22
CA GLN A 326 37.45 -5.99 8.31
C GLN A 326 37.02 -6.62 6.97
N ARG A 327 38.00 -7.07 6.20
CA ARG A 327 37.83 -7.85 4.97
C ARG A 327 38.58 -9.17 5.17
N THR A 328 38.00 -10.24 4.62
CA THR A 328 38.55 -11.60 4.38
C THR A 328 38.52 -12.53 5.61
N LYS A 329 38.04 -13.77 5.51
CA LYS A 329 38.51 -14.80 4.56
C LYS A 329 37.41 -15.75 4.08
N LYS A 330 37.38 -15.96 2.76
CA LYS A 330 37.05 -17.23 2.11
C LYS A 330 38.16 -18.24 2.43
N ASN A 331 37.77 -19.48 2.74
CA ASN A 331 38.33 -20.75 2.22
C ASN A 331 37.48 -21.89 2.79
N LEU A 332 36.73 -22.66 1.98
CA LEU A 332 37.18 -23.84 1.23
C LEU A 332 37.89 -24.87 2.13
N LEU A 333 37.23 -25.99 2.45
CA LEU A 333 37.55 -27.33 1.92
C LEU A 333 36.64 -28.46 2.50
N ARG A 334 36.10 -29.26 1.56
CA ARG A 334 36.06 -30.74 1.47
C ARG A 334 35.32 -31.66 2.47
N HIS A 335 34.39 -32.42 1.87
CA HIS A 335 34.25 -33.89 1.83
C HIS A 335 34.24 -34.78 3.09
N HIS A 336 33.08 -35.39 3.37
CA HIS A 336 32.81 -36.83 3.62
C HIS A 336 31.27 -36.99 3.58
N HIS A 337 30.56 -37.81 2.80
CA HIS A 337 30.65 -39.23 2.41
C HIS A 337 30.60 -40.23 3.57
N GLN A 338 29.39 -40.75 3.83
CA GLN A 338 29.00 -42.12 4.27
C GLN A 338 27.48 -42.07 4.55
N SER A 339 26.57 -42.76 3.84
CA SER A 339 26.31 -44.21 3.71
C SER A 339 25.94 -44.94 4.99
N LYS A 340 24.67 -45.37 5.07
CA LYS A 340 24.06 -46.59 5.67
C LYS A 340 22.54 -46.41 5.51
N VAL A 341 21.76 -47.17 4.73
CA VAL A 341 21.61 -48.64 4.59
C VAL A 341 21.47 -49.32 5.95
N ILE A 342 20.23 -49.42 6.42
CA ILE A 342 19.58 -50.68 6.85
C ILE A 342 18.17 -50.65 6.25
#